data_AF-A0A943NXA5-F1
#
_entry.id   AF-A0A943NXA5-F1
#
_cell.length_a   1.000
_cell.length_b   1.000
_cell.length_c   1.000
_cell.angle_alpha   90.00
_cell.angle_beta   90.00
_cell.angle_gamma   90.00
#
_symmetry.space_group_name_H-M   'P 1'
#
loop_
_entity.id
_entity.type
_entity.pdbx_description
1 polymer ?
#
loop_
_entity_poly.entity_id
_entity_poly.type
_entity_poly.pdbx_seq_one_letter_code
_entity_poly.pdbx_strand_id
1 'polypeptide(L)' 'REGGHTVSDRGRRLKIQYATQTGSKPPVISFWCNAPDLVDDNYERFIENRLREKFSLIGTPIRLKFRKKVESN' A
#
# COMPACT_ATOMS: atom_id res chain seq x y z
N ARG A 1 2.36 -12.08 -16.47
CA ARG A 1 3.06 -10.85 -16.88
C ARG A 1 3.52 -10.17 -15.60
N GLU A 2 4.77 -10.38 -15.18
CA GLU A 2 5.37 -9.73 -14.01
C GLU A 2 5.76 -8.27 -14.33
N GLY A 3 4.78 -7.50 -14.83
CA GLY A 3 4.91 -6.06 -14.97
C GLY A 3 4.37 -5.45 -13.69
N GLY A 4 5.25 -5.11 -12.75
CA GLY A 4 4.85 -4.44 -11.52
C GLY A 4 3.97 -3.25 -11.84
N HIS A 5 2.81 -3.15 -11.18
CA HIS A 5 1.92 -2.00 -11.27
C HIS A 5 2.64 -0.78 -10.69
N THR A 6 3.49 -0.11 -11.46
CA THR A 6 4.07 1.16 -11.06
C THR A 6 3.08 2.25 -11.39
N VAL A 7 2.40 2.79 -10.37
CA VAL A 7 1.55 3.96 -10.61
C VAL A 7 2.43 5.19 -10.74
N SER A 8 2.39 5.77 -11.94
CA SER A 8 3.08 7.01 -12.28
C SER A 8 2.10 7.94 -12.96
N ASP A 9 1.97 9.15 -12.43
CA ASP A 9 1.20 10.22 -13.06
C ASP A 9 2.10 11.44 -13.26
N ARG A 10 2.10 12.00 -14.48
CA ARG A 10 2.79 13.26 -14.82
C ARG A 10 4.24 13.35 -14.31
N GLY A 11 5.02 12.26 -14.46
CA GLY A 11 6.42 12.19 -14.05
C GLY A 11 6.66 11.94 -12.56
N ARG A 12 5.62 11.93 -11.72
CA ARG A 12 5.71 11.51 -10.31
C ARG A 12 5.51 10.00 -10.24
N ARG A 13 6.50 9.28 -9.71
CA ARG A 13 6.42 7.83 -9.46
C ARG A 13 6.07 7.57 -8.01
N LEU A 14 5.13 6.65 -7.77
CA LEU A 14 4.86 6.15 -6.44
C LEU A 14 6.08 5.41 -5.87
N LYS A 15 6.62 5.92 -4.76
CA LYS A 15 7.69 5.30 -3.98
C LYS A 15 7.18 5.06 -2.56
N ILE A 16 6.97 3.79 -2.24
CA ILE A 16 6.72 3.34 -0.87
C ILE A 16 8.06 3.29 -0.16
N GLN A 17 8.16 3.98 0.98
CA GLN A 17 9.39 4.06 1.77
C GLN A 17 9.42 2.95 2.81
N TYR A 18 8.32 2.82 3.57
CA TYR A 18 8.16 1.78 4.57
C TYR A 18 6.68 1.51 4.81
N ALA A 19 6.39 0.38 5.44
CA ALA A 19 5.06 -0.04 5.86
C ALA A 19 5.11 -0.50 7.31
N THR A 20 4.03 -0.27 8.06
CA THR A 20 3.88 -0.81 9.42
C THR A 20 2.48 -1.33 9.67
N GLN A 21 2.39 -2.34 10.54
CA GLN A 21 1.11 -2.82 11.04
C GLN A 21 0.66 -1.89 12.19
N THR A 22 -0.30 -1.02 11.89
CA THR A 22 -0.90 -0.07 12.83
C THR A 22 -2.09 -0.63 13.62
N GLY A 23 -2.56 -1.82 13.26
CA GLY A 23 -3.67 -2.50 13.93
C GLY A 23 -3.69 -3.99 13.65
N SER A 24 -4.27 -4.76 14.56
CA SER A 24 -4.18 -6.23 14.54
C SER A 24 -5.51 -6.94 14.32
N LYS A 25 -6.64 -6.37 14.77
CA LYS A 25 -7.98 -6.98 14.67
C LYS A 25 -9.02 -5.92 14.27
N PRO A 26 -9.24 -5.63 12.98
CA PRO A 26 -8.63 -6.24 11.80
C PRO A 26 -7.18 -5.78 11.54
N PRO A 27 -6.36 -6.55 10.80
CA PRO A 27 -5.03 -6.13 10.37
C PRO A 27 -5.10 -4.81 9.57
N VAL A 28 -4.43 -3.78 10.08
CA VAL A 28 -4.33 -2.48 9.41
C VAL A 28 -2.87 -2.20 9.08
N ILE A 29 -2.56 -2.15 7.79
CA ILE A 29 -1.20 -1.87 7.32
C ILE A 29 -1.18 -0.46 6.74
N SER A 30 -0.38 0.40 7.36
CA SER A 30 -0.16 1.76 6.88
C SER A 30 1.14 1.80 6.07
N PHE A 31 1.08 2.34 4.86
CA PHE A 31 2.20 2.57 3.97
C PHE A 31 2.54 4.05 3.96
N TRP A 32 3.82 4.38 4.13
CA TRP A 32 4.33 5.73 3.95
C TRP A 32 4.95 5.86 2.57
N CYS A 33 4.36 6.73 1.75
CA CYS A 33 4.81 7.00 0.40
C CYS A 33 4.98 8.51 0.16
N ASN A 34 5.64 8.84 -0.95
CA ASN A 34 5.84 10.22 -1.40
C ASN A 34 4.55 10.86 -1.95
N ALA A 35 3.72 10.07 -2.63
CA ALA A 35 2.53 10.53 -3.35
C ALA A 35 1.38 9.54 -3.18
N PRO A 36 0.65 9.57 -2.05
CA PRO A 36 -0.51 8.69 -1.82
C PRO A 36 -1.66 8.98 -2.78
N ASP A 37 -1.72 10.18 -3.37
CA ASP A 37 -2.66 10.58 -4.42
C ASP A 37 -2.53 9.74 -5.70
N LEU A 38 -1.39 9.07 -5.89
CA LEU A 38 -1.17 8.16 -7.01
C LEU A 38 -1.67 6.73 -6.72
N VAL A 39 -2.16 6.45 -5.53
CA VAL A 39 -2.65 5.11 -5.21
C VAL A 39 -4.10 5.01 -5.64
N ASP A 40 -4.32 4.29 -6.73
CA ASP A 40 -5.65 4.01 -7.25
C ASP A 40 -6.17 2.67 -6.71
N ASP A 41 -7.48 2.43 -6.81
CA ASP A 41 -8.14 1.23 -6.25
C ASP A 41 -7.53 -0.08 -6.77
N ASN A 42 -7.09 -0.10 -8.02
CA ASN A 42 -6.45 -1.25 -8.63
C ASN A 42 -5.08 -1.56 -7.97
N TYR A 43 -4.30 -0.52 -7.63
CA TYR A 43 -3.02 -0.70 -6.96
C TYR A 43 -3.22 -1.13 -5.51
N GLU A 44 -4.24 -0.62 -4.84
CA GLU A 44 -4.62 -1.07 -3.50
C GLU A 44 -4.98 -2.56 -3.50
N ARG A 45 -5.85 -3.00 -4.40
CA ARG A 45 -6.22 -4.42 -4.57
C ARG A 45 -5.02 -5.30 -4.90
N PHE A 46 -4.10 -4.82 -5.74
CA PHE A 46 -2.87 -5.54 -6.07
C PHE A 46 -2.02 -5.80 -4.81
N ILE A 47 -1.81 -4.78 -3.97
CA ILE A 47 -1.08 -4.94 -2.71
C ILE A 47 -1.82 -5.86 -1.75
N GLU A 48 -3.15 -5.69 -1.62
CA GLU A 48 -3.97 -6.52 -0.75
C GLU A 48 -3.86 -8.00 -1.12
N ASN A 49 -4.05 -8.34 -2.40
CA ASN A 49 -3.93 -9.70 -2.90
C ASN A 49 -2.53 -10.26 -2.62
N ARG A 50 -1.48 -9.47 -2.84
CA ARG A 50 -0.11 -9.91 -2.57
C ARG A 50 0.16 -10.17 -1.09
N LEU A 51 -0.42 -9.36 -0.20
CA LEU A 51 -0.35 -9.59 1.24
C LEU A 51 -1.12 -10.83 1.66
N ARG A 52 -2.30 -11.06 1.09
CA ARG A 52 -3.11 -12.28 1.34
C ARG A 52 -2.36 -13.54 0.90
N GLU A 53 -1.74 -13.52 -0.28
CA GLU A 53 -0.92 -14.62 -0.79
C GLU A 53 0.29 -14.93 0.09
N LYS A 54 0.97 -13.90 0.61
CA LYS A 54 2.21 -14.07 1.37
C LYS A 54 2.00 -14.44 2.83
N PHE A 55 0.96 -13.92 3.46
CA PHE A 55 0.72 -14.05 4.90
C PHE A 55 -0.51 -14.89 5.24
N SER A 56 -1.15 -15.54 4.25
CA SER A 56 -2.33 -16.40 4.41
C SER A 56 -3.45 -15.74 5.24
N LEU A 57 -3.67 -14.45 5.02
CA LEU A 57 -4.66 -13.63 5.74
C LEU A 57 -6.08 -13.90 5.22
N ILE A 58 -6.58 -15.11 5.45
CA ILE A 58 -7.89 -15.59 5.01
C ILE A 58 -8.93 -15.33 6.12
N GLY A 59 -10.14 -14.89 5.74
CA GLY A 59 -11.28 -14.74 6.65
C GLY A 59 -11.32 -13.43 7.46
N THR A 60 -10.29 -12.59 7.41
CA THR A 60 -10.33 -11.24 8.01
C THR A 60 -10.16 -10.17 6.93
N PRO A 61 -10.94 -9.08 6.95
CA PRO A 61 -10.70 -7.94 6.07
C PRO A 61 -9.36 -7.29 6.40
N ILE A 62 -8.55 -6.99 5.37
CA ILE A 62 -7.30 -6.24 5.53
C ILE A 62 -7.61 -4.79 5.21
N ARG A 63 -7.14 -3.86 6.05
CA ARG A 63 -7.26 -2.42 5.78
C ARG A 63 -5.91 -1.85 5.39
N LEU A 64 -5.81 -1.36 4.17
CA LEU A 64 -4.63 -0.65 3.71
C LEU A 64 -4.83 0.85 3.90
N LYS A 65 -3.79 1.56 4.35
CA LYS A 65 -3.81 3.01 4.46
C LYS A 65 -2.56 3.57 3.82
N PHE A 66 -2.71 4.42 2.81
CA PHE A 66 -1.59 5.13 2.21
C PHE A 66 -1.49 6.51 2.81
N ARG A 67 -0.34 6.83 3.37
CA ARG A 67 -0.05 8.10 4.03
C ARG A 67 1.12 8.77 3.34
N LYS A 68 1.02 10.09 3.15
CA LYS A 68 2.16 10.89 2.77
C LYS A 68 3.14 10.91 3.93
N LYS A 69 4.41 10.61 3.69
CA LYS A 69 5.44 10.88 4.68
C LYS A 69 5.48 12.39 4.93
N VAL A 70 5.21 12.79 6.16
CA VAL A 70 5.50 14.14 6.62
C VAL A 70 6.99 14.14 6.93
N GLU A 71 7.80 14.69 6.03
CA GLU A 71 9.19 15.00 6.36
C GLU A 71 9.15 16.11 7.41
N SER A 72 9.51 15.77 8.65
CA SER A 72 9.83 16.79 9.65
C SER A 72 11.23 17.28 9.31
N ASN A 73 11.25 18.46 8.67
CA ASN A 73 12.34 19.45 8.48
C ASN A 73 13.78 18.93 8.35
#